data_AF-A0A975RKQ0-F1
#
_entry.id   AF-A0A975RKQ0-F1
#
_cell.length_a   1.000
_cell.length_b   1.000
_cell.length_c   1.000
_cell.angle_alpha   90.00
_cell.angle_beta   90.00
_cell.angle_gamma   90.00
#
_symmetry.space_group_name_H-M   'P 1'
#
loop_
_entity.id
_entity.type
_entity.pdbx_description
1 polymer ?
#
loop_
_entity_poly.entity_id
_entity_poly.type
_entity_poly.pdbx_seq_one_letter_code
_entity_poly.pdbx_strand_id
1 'polypeptide(L)'
;MWIRGAKAGLGPFTEDLVDQYWQWEQDPGVLVGYGRQTPDSLNNRREGFQHQARGTDHQLRFTVYDITTEPSTPVGTTAVLIDHHVRTGEFVIQLGPDHRGKRLGTEATRLTLDYAFHITALRCVYLSVLSPNKSAITACCQRVSGTVAVMEFREYAGRKVLEPSYDVDDLSVGSAAFKGEFNVRGEHIEGGGQTGAVGEGVIVESLVSAVDLAGATLAPLEITNASLVGVTLTNARLTNASVRRSEFLRCRATGLLLTLTDSADAYAEGCTFDYASLDFLNSPKKPVIFRECTFVESV
;
A
#
# COMPACT_ATOMS: atom_id res chain seq x y z
N MET A 1 -17.11 -4.01 -26.31
CA MET A 1 -16.75 -3.30 -25.06
C MET A 1 -17.60 -3.85 -23.94
N TRP A 2 -17.01 -4.14 -22.78
CA TRP A 2 -17.72 -4.68 -21.61
C TRP A 2 -17.93 -3.62 -20.52
N ILE A 3 -16.92 -2.78 -20.27
CA ILE A 3 -16.98 -1.72 -19.26
C ILE A 3 -16.61 -0.41 -19.94
N ARG A 4 -17.34 0.67 -19.62
CA ARG A 4 -17.14 1.98 -20.23
C ARG A 4 -16.96 3.05 -19.16
N GLY A 5 -15.91 3.86 -19.33
CA GLY A 5 -15.74 5.13 -18.65
C GLY A 5 -16.16 6.30 -19.54
N ALA A 6 -15.59 7.47 -19.29
CA ALA A 6 -15.78 8.69 -20.05
C ALA A 6 -14.86 8.78 -21.29
N LYS A 7 -13.63 8.28 -21.21
CA LYS A 7 -12.64 8.30 -22.31
C LYS A 7 -12.03 6.92 -22.59
N ALA A 8 -11.87 6.09 -21.56
CA ALA A 8 -11.39 4.73 -21.69
C ALA A 8 -12.51 3.69 -21.54
N GLY A 9 -12.39 2.56 -22.23
CA GLY A 9 -13.24 1.39 -22.06
C GLY A 9 -12.42 0.10 -21.95
N LEU A 10 -12.99 -0.92 -21.32
CA LEU A 10 -12.40 -2.25 -21.21
C LEU A 10 -13.17 -3.23 -22.09
N GLY A 11 -12.44 -3.99 -22.90
CA GLY A 11 -12.98 -5.04 -23.77
C GLY A 11 -12.22 -6.35 -23.64
N PRO A 12 -12.69 -7.38 -24.37
CA PRO A 12 -12.08 -8.70 -24.32
C PRO A 12 -10.63 -8.66 -24.79
N PHE A 13 -9.80 -9.51 -24.18
CA PHE A 13 -8.44 -9.79 -24.63
C PHE A 13 -8.49 -10.85 -25.74
N THR A 14 -8.37 -10.41 -26.99
CA THR A 14 -8.69 -11.21 -28.18
C THR A 14 -7.49 -11.52 -29.08
N GLU A 15 -7.60 -12.58 -29.87
CA GLU A 15 -6.52 -13.10 -30.73
C GLU A 15 -6.19 -12.19 -31.92
N ASP A 16 -7.19 -11.47 -32.44
CA ASP A 16 -7.04 -10.52 -33.56
C ASP A 16 -6.12 -9.34 -33.24
N LEU A 17 -5.85 -9.08 -31.96
CA LEU A 17 -5.01 -7.99 -31.48
C LEU A 17 -3.61 -8.45 -31.03
N VAL A 18 -3.26 -9.73 -31.17
CA VAL A 18 -1.97 -10.29 -30.70
C VAL A 18 -0.77 -9.55 -31.28
N ASP A 19 -0.79 -9.26 -32.58
CA ASP A 19 0.29 -8.54 -33.25
C ASP A 19 0.44 -7.12 -32.67
N GLN A 20 -0.67 -6.48 -32.29
CA GLN A 20 -0.67 -5.15 -31.67
C GLN A 20 -0.18 -5.18 -30.22
N TYR A 21 -0.57 -6.19 -29.44
CA TYR A 21 -0.03 -6.39 -28.09
C TYR A 21 1.47 -6.60 -28.11
N TRP A 22 1.97 -7.42 -29.04
CA TRP A 22 3.40 -7.63 -29.22
C TRP A 22 4.12 -6.31 -29.52
N GLN A 23 3.61 -5.52 -30.47
CA GLN A 23 4.21 -4.21 -30.80
C GLN A 23 4.32 -3.29 -29.59
N TRP A 24 3.28 -3.21 -28.76
CA TRP A 24 3.35 -2.42 -27.53
C TRP A 24 4.35 -3.01 -26.53
N GLU A 25 4.41 -4.33 -26.37
CA GLU A 25 5.31 -5.02 -25.43
C GLU A 25 6.78 -4.86 -25.85
N GLN A 26 7.06 -4.70 -27.14
CA GLN A 26 8.42 -4.47 -27.67
C GLN A 26 8.85 -3.00 -27.68
N ASP A 27 7.97 -2.05 -27.33
CA ASP A 27 8.36 -0.65 -27.17
C ASP A 27 9.44 -0.53 -26.08
N PRO A 28 10.61 0.08 -26.36
CA PRO A 28 11.69 0.20 -25.37
C PRO A 28 11.24 0.86 -24.06
N GLY A 29 10.31 1.83 -24.14
CA GLY A 29 9.72 2.47 -22.97
C GLY A 29 8.90 1.51 -22.10
N VAL A 30 8.17 0.57 -22.72
CA VAL A 30 7.47 -0.51 -22.01
C VAL A 30 8.45 -1.51 -21.43
N LEU A 31 9.42 -1.99 -22.22
CA LEU A 31 10.39 -3.00 -21.78
C LEU A 31 11.14 -2.56 -20.52
N VAL A 32 11.63 -1.31 -20.51
CA VAL A 32 12.27 -0.71 -19.34
C VAL A 32 11.29 -0.59 -18.18
N GLY A 33 10.04 -0.16 -18.42
CA GLY A 33 9.02 -0.02 -17.38
C GLY A 33 8.63 -1.34 -16.70
N TYR A 34 8.64 -2.45 -17.45
CA TYR A 34 8.35 -3.80 -16.96
C TYR A 34 9.57 -4.53 -16.39
N GLY A 35 10.78 -3.94 -16.48
CA GLY A 35 12.01 -4.61 -16.08
C GLY A 35 12.39 -5.80 -16.97
N ARG A 36 11.84 -5.90 -18.18
CA ARG A 36 12.25 -6.91 -19.17
C ARG A 36 13.57 -6.50 -19.80
N GLN A 37 14.52 -7.44 -19.82
CA GLN A 37 15.88 -7.19 -20.34
C GLN A 37 16.04 -7.56 -21.81
N THR A 38 15.13 -8.36 -22.37
CA THR A 38 15.23 -8.88 -23.74
C THR A 38 13.91 -8.73 -24.49
N PRO A 39 13.95 -8.36 -25.79
CA PRO A 39 12.79 -8.41 -26.65
C PRO A 39 12.32 -9.86 -26.82
N ASP A 40 11.05 -10.02 -27.19
CA ASP A 40 10.41 -11.31 -27.43
C ASP A 40 10.03 -11.45 -28.90
N SER A 41 9.95 -12.68 -29.41
CA SER A 41 9.55 -12.91 -30.80
C SER A 41 8.02 -12.90 -30.96
N LEU A 42 7.53 -12.51 -32.14
CA LEU A 42 6.09 -12.56 -32.42
C LEU A 42 5.54 -13.99 -32.34
N ASN A 43 6.34 -14.99 -32.71
CA ASN A 43 5.97 -16.40 -32.60
C ASN A 43 5.79 -16.83 -31.14
N ASN A 44 6.76 -16.51 -30.27
CA ASN A 44 6.63 -16.75 -28.83
C ASN A 44 5.41 -16.05 -28.25
N ARG A 45 5.12 -14.83 -28.70
CA ARG A 45 3.97 -14.07 -28.19
C ARG A 45 2.64 -14.71 -28.56
N ARG A 46 2.52 -15.26 -29.78
CA ARG A 46 1.35 -16.02 -30.24
C ARG A 46 1.15 -17.30 -29.44
N GLU A 47 2.22 -18.04 -29.17
CA GLU A 47 2.17 -19.22 -28.29
C GLU A 47 1.78 -18.84 -26.85
N GLY A 48 2.40 -17.79 -26.30
CA GLY A 48 2.10 -17.27 -24.97
C GLY A 48 0.67 -16.73 -24.82
N PHE A 49 0.11 -16.13 -25.88
CA PHE A 49 -1.28 -15.67 -25.90
C PHE A 49 -2.25 -16.83 -25.64
N GLN A 50 -2.05 -17.98 -26.29
CA GLN A 50 -2.92 -19.14 -26.11
C GLN A 50 -2.91 -19.65 -24.66
N HIS A 51 -1.77 -19.59 -23.99
CA HIS A 51 -1.67 -19.93 -22.57
C HIS A 51 -2.43 -18.93 -21.70
N GLN A 52 -2.28 -17.62 -21.96
CA GLN A 52 -2.97 -16.55 -21.23
C GLN A 52 -4.48 -16.56 -21.45
N ALA A 53 -4.93 -16.83 -22.67
CA ALA A 53 -6.35 -16.86 -23.03
C ALA A 53 -7.09 -18.05 -22.38
N ARG A 54 -6.37 -19.13 -22.04
CA ARG A 54 -6.94 -20.30 -21.33
C ARG A 54 -6.87 -20.16 -19.81
N GLY A 55 -5.92 -19.38 -19.29
CA GLY A 55 -5.69 -19.16 -17.86
C GLY A 55 -6.50 -17.99 -17.27
N THR A 56 -7.76 -17.82 -17.66
CA THR A 56 -8.61 -16.68 -17.25
C THR A 56 -8.91 -16.65 -15.76
N ASP A 57 -8.89 -17.81 -15.09
CA ASP A 57 -9.26 -17.90 -13.67
C ASP A 57 -8.26 -17.15 -12.78
N HIS A 58 -6.97 -17.20 -13.10
CA HIS A 58 -5.91 -16.55 -12.32
C HIS A 58 -5.48 -15.19 -12.87
N GLN A 59 -6.09 -14.74 -13.98
CA GLN A 59 -5.69 -13.51 -14.65
C GLN A 59 -6.93 -12.76 -15.15
N LEU A 60 -7.37 -11.79 -14.37
CA LEU A 60 -8.36 -10.82 -14.82
C LEU A 60 -7.68 -9.91 -15.85
N ARG A 61 -7.93 -10.10 -17.15
CA ARG A 61 -7.21 -9.38 -18.22
C ARG A 61 -8.18 -8.72 -19.21
N PHE A 62 -7.87 -7.48 -19.57
CA PHE A 62 -8.65 -6.68 -20.50
C PHE A 62 -7.77 -5.95 -21.51
N THR A 63 -8.37 -5.68 -22.65
CA THR A 63 -7.84 -4.70 -23.61
C THR A 63 -8.44 -3.35 -23.29
N VAL A 64 -7.57 -2.34 -23.21
CA VAL A 64 -7.95 -0.94 -22.99
C VAL A 64 -8.21 -0.29 -24.33
N TYR A 65 -9.33 0.42 -24.44
CA TYR A 65 -9.74 1.15 -25.63
C TYR A 65 -9.88 2.63 -25.33
N ASP A 66 -9.48 3.47 -26.28
CA ASP A 66 -9.92 4.86 -26.37
C ASP A 66 -11.31 4.86 -27.02
N ILE A 67 -12.32 5.28 -26.26
CA ILE A 67 -13.71 5.33 -26.73
C ILE A 67 -14.08 6.71 -27.27
N THR A 68 -13.14 7.67 -27.28
CA THR A 68 -13.33 8.98 -27.88
C THR A 68 -13.12 8.97 -29.40
N THR A 69 -12.51 7.90 -29.92
CA THR A 69 -12.32 7.66 -31.35
C THR A 69 -13.46 6.80 -31.93
N GLU A 70 -13.74 6.99 -33.22
CA GLU A 70 -14.74 6.20 -33.95
C GLU A 70 -14.09 5.60 -35.22
N PRO A 71 -13.94 4.26 -35.31
CA PRO A 71 -14.26 3.27 -34.28
C PRO A 71 -13.31 3.34 -33.07
N SER A 72 -13.77 2.87 -31.90
CA SER A 72 -12.98 2.86 -30.68
C SER A 72 -11.65 2.14 -30.90
N THR A 73 -10.56 2.78 -30.51
CA THR A 73 -9.21 2.32 -30.84
C THR A 73 -8.61 1.54 -29.68
N PRO A 74 -8.09 0.33 -29.87
CA PRO A 74 -7.33 -0.37 -28.83
C PRO A 74 -6.02 0.38 -28.55
N VAL A 75 -5.72 0.64 -27.28
CA VAL A 75 -4.60 1.49 -26.85
C VAL A 75 -3.65 0.84 -25.84
N GLY A 76 -4.02 -0.31 -25.29
CA GLY A 76 -3.21 -0.98 -24.29
C GLY A 76 -3.86 -2.22 -23.72
N THR A 77 -3.23 -2.77 -22.69
CA THR A 77 -3.75 -3.89 -21.90
C THR A 77 -3.67 -3.58 -20.42
N THR A 78 -4.56 -4.19 -19.65
CA THR A 78 -4.53 -4.16 -18.20
C THR A 78 -4.89 -5.53 -17.65
N ALA A 79 -4.28 -5.90 -16.55
CA ALA A 79 -4.53 -7.17 -15.89
C ALA A 79 -4.39 -7.07 -14.36
N VAL A 80 -5.04 -8.00 -13.67
CA VAL A 80 -4.74 -8.35 -12.29
C VAL A 80 -4.37 -9.82 -12.26
N LEU A 81 -3.15 -10.11 -11.82
CA LEU A 81 -2.65 -11.47 -11.59
C LEU A 81 -3.09 -11.90 -10.20
N ILE A 82 -3.97 -12.89 -10.10
CA ILE A 82 -4.72 -13.19 -8.88
C ILE A 82 -4.16 -14.40 -8.16
N ASP A 83 -3.83 -14.21 -6.88
CA ASP A 83 -3.73 -15.28 -5.90
C ASP A 83 -5.06 -15.41 -5.15
N HIS A 84 -5.83 -16.44 -5.51
CA HIS A 84 -7.14 -16.71 -4.93
C HIS A 84 -7.10 -17.16 -3.47
N HIS A 85 -5.98 -17.72 -3.00
CA HIS A 85 -5.88 -18.21 -1.63
C HIS A 85 -5.87 -17.06 -0.63
N VAL A 86 -5.22 -15.95 -0.99
CA VAL A 86 -5.16 -14.74 -0.15
C VAL A 86 -6.08 -13.63 -0.63
N ARG A 87 -6.80 -13.84 -1.75
CA ARG A 87 -7.64 -12.83 -2.43
C ARG A 87 -6.87 -11.54 -2.69
N THR A 88 -5.61 -11.68 -3.12
CA THR A 88 -4.74 -10.56 -3.44
C THR A 88 -4.32 -10.65 -4.89
N GLY A 89 -4.19 -9.53 -5.59
CA GLY A 89 -3.69 -9.52 -6.96
C GLY A 89 -2.68 -8.44 -7.28
N GLU A 90 -1.78 -8.73 -8.21
CA GLU A 90 -0.84 -7.76 -8.77
C GLU A 90 -1.46 -7.10 -10.00
N PHE A 91 -1.68 -5.78 -9.92
CA PHE A 91 -2.16 -4.96 -11.00
C PHE A 91 -1.04 -4.59 -11.96
N VAL A 92 -1.35 -4.75 -13.24
CA VAL A 92 -0.44 -4.55 -14.36
C VAL A 92 -1.18 -3.73 -15.42
N ILE A 93 -0.55 -2.68 -15.93
CA ILE A 93 -1.09 -1.87 -17.02
C ILE A 93 0.00 -1.46 -17.99
N GLN A 94 -0.35 -1.50 -19.28
CA GLN A 94 0.51 -1.09 -20.36
C GLN A 94 -0.29 -0.34 -21.41
N LEU A 95 0.23 0.81 -21.82
CA LEU A 95 -0.32 1.59 -22.92
C LEU A 95 0.71 1.72 -24.04
N GLY A 96 0.23 1.60 -25.28
CA GLY A 96 1.02 1.91 -26.47
C GLY A 96 1.56 3.36 -26.41
N PRO A 97 2.76 3.61 -26.97
CA PRO A 97 3.45 4.89 -26.83
C PRO A 97 2.61 6.09 -27.31
N ASP A 98 1.88 5.94 -28.42
CA ASP A 98 1.07 7.01 -29.04
C ASP A 98 -0.19 7.42 -28.25
N HIS A 99 -0.50 6.68 -27.19
CA HIS A 99 -1.72 6.85 -26.40
C HIS A 99 -1.44 7.31 -24.95
N ARG A 100 -0.16 7.52 -24.59
CA ARG A 100 0.25 8.03 -23.27
C ARG A 100 -0.08 9.53 -23.13
N GLY A 101 -0.18 10.02 -21.90
CA GLY A 101 -0.46 11.43 -21.61
C GLY A 101 -1.92 11.88 -21.80
N LYS A 102 -2.80 11.03 -22.33
CA LYS A 102 -4.22 11.33 -22.58
C LYS A 102 -5.16 11.02 -21.41
N ARG A 103 -4.60 10.68 -20.24
CA ARG A 103 -5.32 10.20 -19.03
C ARG A 103 -6.12 8.90 -19.20
N LEU A 104 -5.93 8.18 -20.31
CA LEU A 104 -6.56 6.87 -20.56
C LEU A 104 -6.14 5.83 -19.52
N GLY A 105 -4.87 5.85 -19.09
CA GLY A 105 -4.35 4.91 -18.10
C GLY A 105 -5.03 5.02 -16.74
N THR A 106 -5.18 6.24 -16.21
CA THR A 106 -5.86 6.48 -14.93
C THR A 106 -7.29 5.95 -14.93
N GLU A 107 -8.04 6.19 -16.01
CA GLU A 107 -9.41 5.70 -16.11
C GLU A 107 -9.48 4.19 -16.30
N ALA A 108 -8.62 3.61 -17.13
CA ALA A 108 -8.51 2.16 -17.30
C ALA A 108 -8.14 1.45 -15.98
N THR A 109 -7.22 2.02 -15.20
CA THR A 109 -6.89 1.55 -13.85
C THR A 109 -8.12 1.55 -12.95
N ARG A 110 -8.87 2.66 -12.89
CA ARG A 110 -10.09 2.74 -12.09
C ARG A 110 -11.10 1.67 -12.47
N LEU A 111 -11.38 1.51 -13.76
CA LEU A 111 -12.34 0.50 -14.23
C LEU A 111 -11.89 -0.94 -13.91
N THR A 112 -10.60 -1.20 -13.99
CA THR A 112 -10.04 -2.53 -13.69
C THR A 112 -10.09 -2.85 -12.21
N LEU A 113 -9.75 -1.88 -11.36
CA LEU A 113 -9.81 -2.02 -9.91
C LEU A 113 -11.25 -2.13 -9.41
N ASP A 114 -12.18 -1.38 -10.00
CA ASP A 114 -13.61 -1.51 -9.71
C ASP A 114 -14.10 -2.94 -9.96
N TYR A 115 -13.73 -3.52 -11.10
CA TYR A 115 -14.02 -4.93 -11.39
C TYR A 115 -13.35 -5.87 -10.37
N ALA A 116 -12.08 -5.64 -10.05
CA ALA A 116 -11.31 -6.48 -9.15
C ALA A 116 -11.91 -6.53 -7.73
N PHE A 117 -12.34 -5.38 -7.19
CA PHE A 117 -12.91 -5.30 -5.85
C PHE A 117 -14.39 -5.69 -5.80
N HIS A 118 -15.21 -5.26 -6.77
CA HIS A 118 -16.66 -5.42 -6.70
C HIS A 118 -17.19 -6.68 -7.38
N ILE A 119 -16.47 -7.21 -8.38
CA ILE A 119 -16.90 -8.40 -9.13
C ILE A 119 -16.05 -9.60 -8.76
N THR A 120 -14.71 -9.47 -8.81
CA THR A 120 -13.79 -10.55 -8.42
C THR A 120 -13.66 -10.69 -6.90
N ALA A 121 -14.12 -9.68 -6.15
CA ALA A 121 -14.06 -9.67 -4.69
C ALA A 121 -12.62 -9.88 -4.17
N LEU A 122 -11.62 -9.21 -4.73
CA LEU A 122 -10.30 -9.19 -4.13
C LEU A 122 -10.30 -8.37 -2.83
N ARG A 123 -9.47 -8.77 -1.87
CA ARG A 123 -9.25 -8.05 -0.61
C ARG A 123 -8.17 -6.97 -0.78
N CYS A 124 -7.20 -7.22 -1.64
CA CYS A 124 -6.07 -6.34 -1.85
C CYS A 124 -5.64 -6.39 -3.32
N VAL A 125 -5.29 -5.24 -3.88
CA VAL A 125 -4.62 -5.15 -5.17
C VAL A 125 -3.40 -4.25 -5.00
N TYR A 126 -2.24 -4.76 -5.36
CA TYR A 126 -0.97 -4.02 -5.29
C TYR A 126 -0.36 -3.91 -6.69
N LEU A 127 0.63 -3.05 -6.86
CA LEU A 127 1.43 -2.99 -8.08
C LEU A 127 2.90 -2.74 -7.73
N SER A 128 3.78 -3.20 -8.61
CA SER A 128 5.22 -2.97 -8.49
C SER A 128 5.65 -1.99 -9.57
N VAL A 129 6.34 -0.92 -9.20
CA VAL A 129 6.88 0.07 -10.15
C VAL A 129 8.37 0.27 -9.90
N LEU A 130 9.17 0.24 -10.96
CA LEU A 130 10.59 0.55 -10.87
C LEU A 130 10.77 2.04 -10.54
N SER A 131 11.64 2.35 -9.58
CA SER A 131 11.87 3.71 -9.09
C SER A 131 12.19 4.77 -10.18
N PRO A 132 12.82 4.45 -11.33
CA PRO A 132 13.03 5.42 -12.41
C PRO A 132 11.76 5.78 -13.19
N ASN A 133 10.70 4.97 -13.10
CA ASN A 133 9.47 5.14 -13.87
C ASN A 133 8.53 6.18 -13.22
N LYS A 134 8.93 7.45 -13.29
CA LYS A 134 8.23 8.59 -12.67
C LYS A 134 6.80 8.77 -13.18
N SER A 135 6.53 8.46 -14.44
CA SER A 135 5.19 8.57 -15.03
C SER A 135 4.23 7.54 -14.46
N ALA A 136 4.67 6.30 -14.27
CA ALA A 136 3.87 5.25 -13.63
C ALA A 136 3.63 5.55 -12.14
N ILE A 137 4.65 5.98 -11.39
CA ILE A 137 4.51 6.41 -9.99
C ILE A 137 3.44 7.51 -9.89
N THR A 138 3.55 8.55 -10.72
CA THR A 138 2.58 9.65 -10.76
C THR A 138 1.17 9.15 -11.06
N ALA A 139 1.00 8.25 -12.03
CA ALA A 139 -0.30 7.70 -12.41
C ALA A 139 -0.94 6.83 -11.31
N CYS A 140 -0.13 6.10 -10.53
CA CYS A 140 -0.59 5.28 -9.42
C CYS A 140 -0.96 6.14 -8.20
N CYS A 141 -0.14 7.13 -7.85
CA CYS A 141 -0.36 7.98 -6.69
C CYS A 141 -1.49 9.01 -6.88
N GLN A 142 -1.83 9.41 -8.12
CA GLN A 142 -2.60 10.65 -8.28
C GLN A 142 -4.12 10.58 -8.19
N ARG A 143 -4.84 9.45 -8.38
CA ARG A 143 -6.33 9.52 -8.54
C ARG A 143 -7.13 8.21 -8.70
N VAL A 144 -6.83 7.13 -8.00
CA VAL A 144 -7.81 6.04 -7.90
C VAL A 144 -8.57 6.22 -6.59
N SER A 145 -9.87 6.50 -6.66
CA SER A 145 -10.78 6.60 -5.49
C SER A 145 -11.08 5.24 -4.86
N GLY A 146 -10.02 4.52 -4.53
CA GLY A 146 -9.98 3.32 -3.71
C GLY A 146 -8.55 3.24 -3.20
N THR A 147 -8.37 3.15 -1.89
CA THR A 147 -7.10 3.27 -1.16
C THR A 147 -5.94 2.66 -1.94
N VAL A 148 -5.20 3.49 -2.68
CA VAL A 148 -3.98 3.05 -3.36
C VAL A 148 -2.93 2.99 -2.28
N ALA A 149 -2.73 1.79 -1.72
CA ALA A 149 -1.63 1.54 -0.83
C ALA A 149 -0.33 1.54 -1.66
N VAL A 150 0.27 2.71 -1.88
CA VAL A 150 1.64 2.81 -2.40
C VAL A 150 2.53 2.12 -1.37
N MET A 151 3.06 0.95 -1.71
CA MET A 151 3.96 0.21 -0.83
C MET A 151 5.34 0.84 -0.93
N GLU A 152 5.55 1.89 -0.13
CA GLU A 152 6.86 2.48 0.06
C GLU A 152 7.66 1.61 1.02
N PHE A 153 8.95 1.45 0.70
CA PHE A 153 9.88 0.71 1.51
C PHE A 153 11.01 1.64 1.93
N ARG A 154 11.29 1.63 3.23
CA ARG A 154 12.50 2.23 3.76
C ARG A 154 13.56 1.15 3.87
N GLU A 155 14.72 1.37 3.24
CA GLU A 155 15.85 0.44 3.28
C GLU A 155 16.89 0.87 4.32
N TYR A 156 17.20 -0.02 5.24
CA TYR A 156 18.15 0.19 6.33
C TYR A 156 19.07 -1.00 6.45
N ALA A 157 20.38 -0.78 6.27
CA ALA A 157 21.40 -1.83 6.33
C ALA A 157 21.04 -3.09 5.50
N GLY A 158 20.45 -2.89 4.30
CA GLY A 158 20.01 -3.97 3.41
C GLY A 158 18.70 -4.67 3.81
N ARG A 159 18.02 -4.20 4.86
CA ARG A 159 16.69 -4.66 5.27
C ARG A 159 15.63 -3.67 4.80
N LYS A 160 14.60 -4.17 4.12
CA LYS A 160 13.44 -3.38 3.70
C LYS A 160 12.35 -3.46 4.76
N VAL A 161 11.84 -2.31 5.16
CA VAL A 161 10.67 -2.19 6.03
C VAL A 161 9.56 -1.52 5.23
N LEU A 162 8.36 -2.11 5.32
CA LEU A 162 7.16 -1.50 4.74
C LEU A 162 6.75 -0.28 5.53
N GLU A 163 6.60 0.85 4.83
CA GLU A 163 6.10 2.08 5.41
C GLU A 163 4.58 2.04 5.54
N PRO A 164 4.01 2.80 6.51
CA PRO A 164 2.59 3.06 6.52
C PRO A 164 2.14 3.64 5.17
N SER A 165 0.98 3.24 4.72
CA SER A 165 0.50 3.47 3.36
C SER A 165 -0.95 3.87 3.41
N TYR A 166 -1.15 5.17 3.52
CA TYR A 166 -2.41 5.87 3.51
C TYR A 166 -2.12 7.30 3.03
N ASP A 167 -3.10 7.95 2.41
CA ASP A 167 -2.99 9.35 2.05
C ASP A 167 -3.38 10.20 3.27
N VAL A 168 -2.49 11.10 3.70
CA VAL A 168 -2.76 12.01 4.81
C VAL A 168 -3.92 12.95 4.49
N ASP A 169 -4.09 13.30 3.21
CA ASP A 169 -5.16 14.20 2.75
C ASP A 169 -6.54 13.52 2.81
N ASP A 170 -6.60 12.18 2.84
CA ASP A 170 -7.83 11.40 2.93
C ASP A 170 -8.27 11.14 4.39
N LEU A 171 -7.45 11.52 5.37
CA LEU A 171 -7.76 11.30 6.79
C LEU A 171 -8.86 12.25 7.27
N SER A 172 -9.83 11.69 7.97
CA SER A 172 -10.84 12.48 8.68
C SER A 172 -10.24 13.08 9.96
N VAL A 173 -10.67 14.29 10.35
CA VAL A 173 -10.21 14.90 11.60
C VAL A 173 -10.82 14.15 12.78
N GLY A 174 -9.96 13.54 13.59
CA GLY A 174 -10.33 12.83 14.81
C GLY A 174 -10.09 13.66 16.08
N SER A 175 -10.43 13.08 17.22
CA SER A 175 -10.13 13.67 18.53
C SER A 175 -9.45 12.65 19.43
N ALA A 176 -8.52 13.11 20.29
CA ALA A 176 -7.83 12.22 21.21
C ALA A 176 -8.81 11.70 22.26
N ALA A 177 -9.30 10.46 22.09
CA ALA A 177 -10.27 9.80 22.96
C ALA A 177 -9.84 8.35 23.28
N PHE A 178 -8.60 8.16 23.75
CA PHE A 178 -8.00 6.85 24.04
C PHE A 178 -8.41 6.28 25.40
N LYS A 179 -9.71 6.28 25.73
CA LYS A 179 -10.26 5.78 27.02
C LYS A 179 -11.37 4.75 26.78
N GLY A 180 -11.44 3.73 27.63
CA GLY A 180 -12.35 2.60 27.44
C GLY A 180 -12.05 1.88 26.13
N GLU A 181 -13.09 1.36 25.47
CA GLU A 181 -12.97 0.83 24.11
C GLU A 181 -12.86 1.98 23.10
N PHE A 182 -11.81 2.00 22.29
CA PHE A 182 -11.64 2.98 21.21
C PHE A 182 -11.28 2.32 19.87
N ASN A 183 -11.63 3.01 18.79
CA ASN A 183 -11.48 2.52 17.43
C ASN A 183 -11.18 3.70 16.50
N VAL A 184 -9.91 3.90 16.22
CA VAL A 184 -9.39 4.99 15.39
C VAL A 184 -9.05 4.42 14.02
N ARG A 185 -9.77 4.86 12.98
CA ARG A 185 -9.59 4.36 11.61
C ARG A 185 -9.69 5.48 10.59
N GLY A 186 -8.66 5.68 9.79
CA GLY A 186 -8.67 6.74 8.78
C GLY A 186 -8.74 8.13 9.39
N GLU A 187 -8.10 8.33 10.55
CA GLU A 187 -8.19 9.58 11.31
C GLU A 187 -6.84 10.27 11.44
N HIS A 188 -6.85 11.60 11.35
CA HIS A 188 -5.78 12.48 11.80
C HIS A 188 -6.18 13.07 13.15
N ILE A 189 -5.51 12.62 14.21
CA ILE A 189 -5.67 13.12 15.57
C ILE A 189 -4.47 13.99 15.89
N GLU A 190 -4.69 15.29 16.07
CA GLU A 190 -3.65 16.24 16.43
C GLU A 190 -3.87 16.81 17.85
N GLY A 191 -2.86 16.65 18.70
CA GLY A 191 -2.87 17.16 20.06
C GLY A 191 -3.91 16.47 20.96
N GLY A 192 -4.06 17.02 22.16
CA GLY A 192 -5.01 16.53 23.16
C GLY A 192 -4.33 15.78 24.31
N GLY A 193 -4.77 16.12 25.52
CA GLY A 193 -4.26 15.53 26.76
C GLY A 193 -5.06 14.30 27.16
N GLN A 194 -4.40 13.14 27.20
CA GLN A 194 -4.93 11.85 27.61
C GLN A 194 -4.01 11.19 28.65
N THR A 195 -3.38 12.02 29.50
CA THR A 195 -2.53 11.57 30.61
C THR A 195 -3.29 10.57 31.49
N GLY A 196 -2.68 9.42 31.76
CA GLY A 196 -3.26 8.36 32.59
C GLY A 196 -4.50 7.70 31.98
N ALA A 197 -4.77 7.88 30.68
CA ALA A 197 -5.90 7.22 30.04
C ALA A 197 -5.80 5.70 30.15
N VAL A 198 -6.94 5.05 30.39
CA VAL A 198 -7.04 3.60 30.46
C VAL A 198 -8.00 3.14 29.39
N GLY A 199 -7.56 2.24 28.52
CA GLY A 199 -8.38 1.78 27.42
C GLY A 199 -7.82 0.57 26.68
N GLU A 200 -8.60 0.10 25.73
CA GLU A 200 -8.25 -0.95 24.79
C GLU A 200 -8.78 -0.57 23.42
N GLY A 201 -8.06 -0.91 22.36
CA GLY A 201 -8.51 -0.46 21.05
C GLY A 201 -7.56 -0.67 19.91
N VAL A 202 -7.99 -0.12 18.78
CA VAL A 202 -7.31 -0.26 17.49
C VAL A 202 -7.03 1.11 16.90
N ILE A 203 -5.87 1.23 16.27
CA ILE A 203 -5.44 2.38 15.47
C ILE A 203 -5.04 1.82 14.10
N VAL A 204 -5.80 2.16 13.06
CA VAL A 204 -5.56 1.66 11.70
C VAL A 204 -5.56 2.81 10.70
N GLU A 205 -4.59 2.84 9.79
CA GLU A 205 -4.57 3.85 8.69
C GLU A 205 -4.75 5.27 9.22
N SER A 206 -4.01 5.62 10.28
CA SER A 206 -4.24 6.85 11.03
C SER A 206 -2.94 7.54 11.38
N LEU A 207 -3.01 8.87 11.47
CA LEU A 207 -1.95 9.74 11.92
C LEU A 207 -2.30 10.27 13.31
N VAL A 208 -1.51 9.91 14.31
CA VAL A 208 -1.66 10.42 15.68
C VAL A 208 -0.46 11.30 15.99
N SER A 209 -0.68 12.62 16.01
CA SER A 209 0.39 13.61 16.17
C SER A 209 0.25 14.42 17.45
N ALA A 210 1.34 14.58 18.20
CA ALA A 210 1.44 15.46 19.37
C ALA A 210 0.42 15.19 20.51
N VAL A 211 -0.12 13.97 20.59
CA VAL A 211 -1.02 13.56 21.69
C VAL A 211 -0.20 13.26 22.95
N ASP A 212 -0.71 13.67 24.11
CA ASP A 212 -0.14 13.29 25.41
C ASP A 212 -0.83 12.05 25.97
N LEU A 213 -0.12 10.92 25.99
CA LEU A 213 -0.52 9.65 26.59
C LEU A 213 0.40 9.28 27.76
N ALA A 214 1.02 10.26 28.43
CA ALA A 214 1.88 10.00 29.58
C ALA A 214 1.13 9.21 30.67
N GLY A 215 1.72 8.13 31.17
CA GLY A 215 1.13 7.25 32.17
C GLY A 215 -0.11 6.46 31.70
N ALA A 216 -0.47 6.52 30.42
CA ALA A 216 -1.63 5.79 29.90
C ALA A 216 -1.40 4.27 30.01
N THR A 217 -2.48 3.51 30.24
CA THR A 217 -2.49 2.05 30.19
C THR A 217 -3.41 1.61 29.06
N LEU A 218 -2.83 1.18 27.94
CA LEU A 218 -3.57 0.75 26.75
C LEU A 218 -3.29 -0.73 26.50
N ALA A 219 -4.27 -1.59 26.75
CA ALA A 219 -4.11 -3.04 26.64
C ALA A 219 -5.46 -3.77 26.54
N PRO A 220 -5.71 -4.57 25.48
CA PRO A 220 -4.89 -4.74 24.27
C PRO A 220 -4.86 -3.48 23.39
N LEU A 221 -3.79 -3.34 22.60
CA LEU A 221 -3.63 -2.25 21.63
C LEU A 221 -3.14 -2.80 20.28
N GLU A 222 -3.90 -2.57 19.22
CA GLU A 222 -3.48 -2.91 17.85
C GLU A 222 -3.15 -1.63 17.07
N ILE A 223 -1.95 -1.57 16.49
CA ILE A 223 -1.50 -0.44 15.67
C ILE A 223 -1.08 -0.98 14.31
N THR A 224 -1.93 -0.78 13.30
CA THR A 224 -1.69 -1.28 11.95
C THR A 224 -1.68 -0.15 10.93
N ASN A 225 -0.63 -0.08 10.11
CA ASN A 225 -0.57 0.91 9.03
C ASN A 225 -0.75 2.35 9.55
N ALA A 226 -0.15 2.70 10.68
CA ALA A 226 -0.36 3.98 11.36
C ALA A 226 0.95 4.68 11.73
N SER A 227 0.91 6.02 11.81
CA SER A 227 2.05 6.83 12.23
C SER A 227 1.74 7.57 13.53
N LEU A 228 2.60 7.37 14.52
CA LEU A 228 2.59 8.11 15.78
C LEU A 228 3.74 9.11 15.76
N VAL A 229 3.43 10.40 15.73
CA VAL A 229 4.41 11.48 15.53
C VAL A 229 4.44 12.42 16.73
N GLY A 230 5.55 12.48 17.46
CA GLY A 230 5.69 13.37 18.61
C GLY A 230 4.75 13.03 19.78
N VAL A 231 4.24 11.80 19.84
CA VAL A 231 3.36 11.33 20.91
C VAL A 231 4.16 11.18 22.21
N THR A 232 3.59 11.64 23.33
CA THR A 232 4.19 11.43 24.65
C THR A 232 3.66 10.13 25.24
N LEU A 233 4.56 9.17 25.44
CA LEU A 233 4.33 7.84 26.01
C LEU A 233 5.13 7.64 27.32
N THR A 234 5.55 8.72 27.96
CA THR A 234 6.35 8.67 29.18
C THR A 234 5.62 7.89 30.27
N ASN A 235 6.26 6.87 30.83
CA ASN A 235 5.70 5.96 31.83
C ASN A 235 4.39 5.26 31.41
N ALA A 236 4.07 5.24 30.10
CA ALA A 236 2.90 4.54 29.61
C ALA A 236 3.11 3.02 29.68
N ARG A 237 2.01 2.29 29.68
CA ARG A 237 1.94 0.82 29.73
C ARG A 237 1.15 0.34 28.53
N LEU A 238 1.86 -0.13 27.51
CA LEU A 238 1.30 -0.70 26.30
C LEU A 238 1.56 -2.21 26.31
N THR A 239 0.73 -2.95 27.03
CA THR A 239 0.87 -4.40 27.20
C THR A 239 -0.06 -5.15 26.26
N ASN A 240 0.32 -6.35 25.82
CA ASN A 240 -0.41 -7.12 24.81
C ASN A 240 -0.66 -6.33 23.51
N ALA A 241 0.35 -5.56 23.09
CA ALA A 241 0.25 -4.75 21.88
C ALA A 241 0.64 -5.55 20.63
N SER A 242 -0.02 -5.28 19.50
CA SER A 242 0.40 -5.73 18.17
C SER A 242 0.70 -4.54 17.29
N VAL A 243 1.87 -4.53 16.66
CA VAL A 243 2.32 -3.42 15.81
C VAL A 243 2.71 -3.95 14.44
N ARG A 244 1.98 -3.55 13.40
CA ARG A 244 2.24 -3.98 12.02
C ARG A 244 2.29 -2.80 11.05
N ARG A 245 3.37 -2.69 10.26
CA ARG A 245 3.50 -1.66 9.22
C ARG A 245 3.30 -0.25 9.78
N SER A 246 3.89 0.03 10.93
CA SER A 246 3.60 1.25 11.70
C SER A 246 4.88 1.92 12.15
N GLU A 247 4.83 3.25 12.29
CA GLU A 247 6.00 4.03 12.67
C GLU A 247 5.76 4.91 13.90
N PHE A 248 6.84 5.08 14.68
CA PHE A 248 6.92 5.99 15.82
C PHE A 248 8.02 7.01 15.50
N LEU A 249 7.64 8.27 15.29
CA LEU A 249 8.57 9.32 14.90
C LEU A 249 8.63 10.38 16.00
N ARG A 250 9.83 10.64 16.53
CA ARG A 250 10.08 11.69 17.53
C ARG A 250 9.23 11.56 18.80
N CYS A 251 8.82 10.34 19.16
CA CYS A 251 8.00 10.07 20.34
C CYS A 251 8.84 10.10 21.63
N ARG A 252 8.21 10.53 22.73
CA ARG A 252 8.82 10.56 24.06
C ARG A 252 8.39 9.34 24.85
N ALA A 253 9.20 8.29 24.89
CA ALA A 253 8.88 6.99 25.47
C ALA A 253 9.72 6.64 26.72
N THR A 254 10.17 7.65 27.47
CA THR A 254 10.95 7.45 28.70
C THR A 254 10.14 6.63 29.71
N GLY A 255 10.71 5.53 30.23
CA GLY A 255 10.03 4.64 31.18
C GLY A 255 8.85 3.86 30.61
N LEU A 256 8.69 3.81 29.27
CA LEU A 256 7.63 3.05 28.62
C LEU A 256 7.76 1.55 28.94
N LEU A 257 6.64 0.91 29.30
CA LEU A 257 6.52 -0.54 29.33
C LEU A 257 5.77 -0.99 28.08
N LEU A 258 6.47 -1.53 27.09
CA LEU A 258 5.90 -2.05 25.85
C LEU A 258 6.09 -3.56 25.79
N THR A 259 4.99 -4.31 25.77
CA THR A 259 5.01 -5.76 25.54
C THR A 259 4.28 -6.07 24.24
N LEU A 260 5.03 -6.54 23.25
CA LEU A 260 4.54 -6.86 21.92
C LEU A 260 4.25 -8.35 21.82
N THR A 261 2.98 -8.70 21.61
CA THR A 261 2.57 -10.07 21.25
C THR A 261 2.94 -10.38 19.81
N ASP A 262 3.02 -9.36 18.96
CA ASP A 262 3.34 -9.52 17.55
C ASP A 262 3.87 -8.19 16.98
N SER A 263 4.91 -8.29 16.16
CA SER A 263 5.50 -7.14 15.49
C SER A 263 6.01 -7.50 14.10
N ALA A 264 5.70 -6.65 13.12
CA ALA A 264 6.16 -6.80 11.75
C ALA A 264 6.22 -5.45 11.04
N ASP A 265 7.34 -5.16 10.36
CA ASP A 265 7.51 -3.91 9.61
C ASP A 265 7.24 -2.69 10.51
N ALA A 266 7.85 -2.68 11.70
CA ALA A 266 7.71 -1.59 12.67
C ALA A 266 8.98 -0.74 12.70
N TYR A 267 8.82 0.58 12.76
CA TYR A 267 9.93 1.51 12.68
C TYR A 267 9.83 2.58 13.76
N ALA A 268 10.95 2.93 14.39
CA ALA A 268 11.05 4.03 15.32
C ALA A 268 12.23 4.93 14.94
N GLU A 269 11.98 6.24 14.78
CA GLU A 269 13.00 7.24 14.47
C GLU A 269 12.99 8.38 15.48
N GLY A 270 14.15 8.78 15.98
CA GLY A 270 14.28 9.95 16.85
C GLY A 270 13.52 9.85 18.17
N CYS A 271 13.20 8.64 18.62
CA CYS A 271 12.41 8.40 19.83
C CYS A 271 13.31 8.26 21.06
N THR A 272 12.85 8.75 22.21
CA THR A 272 13.57 8.60 23.49
C THR A 272 13.02 7.43 24.29
N PHE A 273 13.73 6.31 24.33
CA PHE A 273 13.36 5.08 25.06
C PHE A 273 14.17 4.90 26.36
N ASP A 274 14.64 6.00 26.93
CA ASP A 274 15.40 5.97 28.18
C ASP A 274 14.59 5.29 29.29
N TYR A 275 15.17 4.30 29.96
CA TYR A 275 14.52 3.47 30.98
C TYR A 275 13.28 2.69 30.51
N ALA A 276 13.06 2.59 29.19
CA ALA A 276 11.96 1.81 28.64
C ALA A 276 12.26 0.31 28.70
N SER A 277 11.23 -0.49 28.92
CA SER A 277 11.25 -1.93 28.76
C SER A 277 10.48 -2.30 27.50
N LEU A 278 11.19 -2.87 26.52
CA LEU A 278 10.62 -3.35 25.26
C LEU A 278 10.73 -4.89 25.24
N ASP A 279 9.61 -5.56 25.44
CA ASP A 279 9.54 -7.03 25.46
C ASP A 279 8.81 -7.56 24.25
N PHE A 280 9.42 -8.53 23.56
CA PHE A 280 8.89 -9.15 22.35
C PHE A 280 8.55 -10.61 22.68
N LEU A 281 7.26 -10.88 22.94
CA LEU A 281 6.81 -12.21 23.34
C LEU A 281 6.98 -13.26 22.24
N ASN A 282 7.02 -12.81 20.98
CA ASN A 282 7.30 -13.63 19.81
C ASN A 282 8.40 -13.00 18.96
N SER A 283 9.23 -13.83 18.32
CA SER A 283 10.23 -13.35 17.38
C SER A 283 9.55 -12.64 16.20
N PRO A 284 9.95 -11.39 15.87
CA PRO A 284 9.34 -10.64 14.79
C PRO A 284 9.61 -11.33 13.44
N LYS A 285 8.55 -11.51 12.65
CA LYS A 285 8.64 -12.16 11.32
C LYS A 285 9.18 -11.24 10.23
N LYS A 286 9.19 -9.93 10.50
CA LYS A 286 9.66 -8.85 9.62
C LYS A 286 10.50 -7.88 10.46
N PRO A 287 11.35 -7.03 9.84
CA PRO A 287 12.25 -6.20 10.62
C PRO A 287 11.50 -5.22 11.54
N VAL A 288 12.06 -5.03 12.73
CA VAL A 288 11.72 -3.94 13.65
C VAL A 288 12.97 -3.10 13.78
N ILE A 289 12.88 -1.81 13.49
CA ILE A 289 14.05 -0.95 13.32
C ILE A 289 13.94 0.26 14.26
N PHE A 290 15.03 0.56 14.95
CA PHE A 290 15.21 1.76 15.76
C PHE A 290 16.37 2.58 15.17
N ARG A 291 16.11 3.84 14.83
CA ARG A 291 17.10 4.74 14.25
C ARG A 291 17.11 6.06 15.00
N GLU A 292 18.30 6.57 15.31
CA GLU A 292 18.45 7.85 16.02
C GLU A 292 17.65 7.88 17.35
N CYS A 293 17.38 6.70 17.93
CA CYS A 293 16.70 6.55 19.20
C CYS A 293 17.71 6.51 20.34
N THR A 294 17.30 6.97 21.52
CA THR A 294 18.11 6.90 22.74
C THR A 294 17.63 5.77 23.64
N PHE A 295 18.58 5.06 24.25
CA PHE A 295 18.34 4.01 25.23
C PHE A 295 19.32 4.20 26.38
N VAL A 296 18.88 4.87 27.44
CA VAL A 296 19.63 4.93 28.71
C VAL A 296 19.09 3.84 29.64
N GLU A 297 19.96 2.97 30.12
CA GLU A 297 19.60 1.94 31.10
C GLU A 297 19.66 2.50 32.53
N SER A 298 18.85 1.94 33.43
CA SER A 298 19.02 2.15 34.88
C SER A 298 20.23 1.36 35.37
N VAL A 299 21.21 2.05 35.97
CA VAL A 299 22.39 1.45 36.65
C VAL A 299 21.95 0.52 37.77
#